data_AF-A0A315ADY1-F1
#
_entry.id   AF-A0A315ADY1-F1
#
_cell.length_a   1.000
_cell.length_b   1.000
_cell.length_c   1.000
_cell.angle_alpha   90.00
_cell.angle_beta   90.00
_cell.angle_gamma   90.00
#
_symmetry.space_group_name_H-M   'P 1'
#
loop_
_entity.id
_entity.type
_entity.pdbx_description
1 polymer ?
#
loop_
_entity_poly.entity_id
_entity_poly.type
_entity_poly.pdbx_seq_one_letter_code
_entity_poly.pdbx_strand_id
1 'polypeptide(L)'
;MLGKAIPTQDKLRVLADWLQVSPDELRFGREGLVLKASEGDAAMDAMNMADREMLNRYLALPLNERKTVREVVVALSMAAVAKSKT
;
A
#
# COMPACT_ATOMS: atom_id res chain seq x y z
N MET A 1 17.83 7.45 24.39
CA MET A 1 18.95 6.57 23.98
C MET A 1 18.71 6.17 22.53
N LEU A 2 19.44 6.78 21.57
CA LEU A 2 19.30 6.49 20.15
C LEU A 2 20.45 5.61 19.66
N GLY A 3 20.11 4.65 18.78
CA GLY A 3 20.94 3.80 17.91
C GLY A 3 22.40 3.54 18.30
N LYS A 4 22.68 2.36 18.89
CA LYS A 4 24.06 1.91 19.19
C LYS A 4 24.82 1.34 17.97
N ALA A 5 24.15 1.03 16.86
CA ALA A 5 24.76 0.60 15.60
C ALA A 5 23.72 0.62 14.46
N ILE A 6 24.16 0.89 13.23
CA ILE A 6 23.34 0.67 12.03
C ILE A 6 23.12 -0.84 11.86
N PRO A 7 21.87 -1.33 11.73
CA PRO A 7 21.59 -2.75 11.52
C PRO A 7 22.24 -3.29 10.23
N THR A 8 22.65 -4.55 10.24
CA THR A 8 23.14 -5.25 9.04
C THR A 8 22.03 -5.40 8.00
N GLN A 9 22.41 -5.60 6.73
CA GLN A 9 21.45 -5.67 5.61
C GLN A 9 20.37 -6.74 5.83
N ASP A 10 20.72 -7.90 6.38
CA ASP A 10 19.75 -8.97 6.61
C ASP A 10 18.71 -8.59 7.66
N LYS A 11 19.10 -7.85 8.70
CA LYS A 11 18.15 -7.34 9.71
C LYS A 11 17.21 -6.30 9.12
N LEU A 12 17.70 -5.44 8.23
CA LEU A 12 16.87 -4.48 7.52
C LEU A 12 15.86 -5.16 6.60
N ARG A 13 16.23 -6.25 5.92
CA ARG A 13 15.28 -7.02 5.08
C ARG A 13 14.19 -7.68 5.91
N VAL A 14 14.55 -8.33 7.02
CA VAL A 14 13.55 -8.98 7.90
C VAL A 14 12.58 -7.94 8.48
N LEU A 15 13.10 -6.78 8.89
CA LEU A 15 12.25 -5.68 9.37
C LEU A 15 11.39 -5.10 8.26
N ALA A 16 11.91 -4.97 7.03
CA ALA A 16 11.17 -4.52 5.86
C ALA A 16 10.01 -5.46 5.54
N ASP A 17 10.25 -6.77 5.56
CA ASP A 17 9.20 -7.79 5.38
C ASP A 17 8.16 -7.73 6.50
N TRP A 18 8.56 -7.52 7.76
CA TRP A 18 7.60 -7.43 8.87
C TRP A 18 6.78 -6.14 8.84
N LEU A 19 7.40 -5.03 8.48
CA LEU A 19 6.77 -3.71 8.45
C LEU A 19 6.10 -3.39 7.10
N GLN A 20 6.29 -4.26 6.10
CA GLN A 20 5.77 -4.11 4.73
C GLN A 20 6.17 -2.77 4.09
N VAL A 21 7.42 -2.38 4.31
CA VAL A 21 8.07 -1.19 3.73
C VAL A 21 9.35 -1.61 3.01
N SER A 22 9.90 -0.77 2.14
CA SER A 22 11.15 -1.14 1.46
C SER A 22 12.36 -1.09 2.42
N PRO A 23 13.38 -1.95 2.24
CA PRO A 23 14.62 -1.86 3.00
C PRO A 23 15.33 -0.51 2.83
N ASP A 24 15.13 0.15 1.68
CA ASP A 24 15.66 1.49 1.39
C ASP A 24 14.91 2.56 2.20
N GLU A 25 13.60 2.43 2.43
CA GLU A 25 12.83 3.31 3.33
C GLU A 25 13.40 3.26 4.76
N LEU A 26 13.68 2.05 5.27
CA LEU A 26 14.24 1.86 6.60
C LEU A 26 15.67 2.39 6.72
N ARG A 27 16.41 2.43 5.60
CA ARG A 27 17.81 2.86 5.56
C ARG A 27 17.97 4.36 5.37
N PHE A 28 17.15 4.98 4.52
CA PHE A 28 17.33 6.36 4.09
C PHE A 28 16.17 7.28 4.50
N GLY A 29 15.10 6.74 5.07
CA GLY A 29 13.87 7.49 5.34
C GLY A 29 13.06 7.73 4.06
N ARG A 30 11.79 8.12 4.24
CA ARG A 30 10.84 8.33 3.12
C ARG A 30 11.25 9.45 2.17
N GLU A 31 12.04 10.42 2.63
CA GLU A 31 12.55 11.51 1.81
C GLU A 31 13.49 11.02 0.70
N GLY A 32 14.20 9.91 0.92
CA GLY A 32 15.08 9.28 -0.08
C GLY A 32 14.33 8.50 -1.17
N LEU A 33 13.07 8.11 -0.94
CA LEU A 33 12.24 7.36 -1.90
C LEU A 33 11.62 8.25 -2.99
N VAL A 34 11.35 9.53 -2.68
CA VAL A 34 10.74 10.50 -3.61
C VAL A 34 11.55 10.64 -4.91
N LEU A 35 12.87 10.42 -4.85
CA LEU A 35 13.77 10.52 -6.00
C LEU A 35 13.79 9.26 -6.89
N LYS A 36 13.22 8.14 -6.44
CA LYS A 36 13.32 6.83 -7.13
C LYS A 36 11.98 6.15 -7.41
N ALA A 37 10.90 6.53 -6.74
CA ALA A 37 9.59 5.93 -6.98
C ALA A 37 9.07 6.35 -8.37
N SER A 38 8.98 5.40 -9.29
CA SER A 38 8.09 5.52 -10.45
C SER A 38 6.69 5.84 -9.93
N GLU A 39 5.93 6.71 -10.59
CA GLU A 39 4.66 7.28 -10.07
C GLU A 39 3.66 6.25 -9.52
N GLY A 40 3.71 4.99 -9.98
CA GLY A 40 2.92 3.88 -9.45
C GLY A 40 3.27 3.43 -8.01
N ASP A 41 4.54 3.49 -7.60
CA ASP A 41 4.97 3.09 -6.25
C ASP A 41 4.60 4.16 -5.21
N ALA A 42 4.73 5.44 -5.58
CA ALA A 42 4.36 6.55 -4.71
C ALA A 42 2.85 6.54 -4.37
N ALA A 43 2.00 6.11 -5.31
CA ALA A 43 0.57 5.97 -5.09
C ALA A 43 0.22 4.79 -4.15
N MET A 44 1.01 3.72 -4.18
CA MET A 44 0.84 2.56 -3.27
C MET A 44 1.32 2.86 -1.85
N ASP A 45 2.37 3.67 -1.69
CA ASP A 45 2.89 4.08 -0.38
C ASP A 45 2.02 5.16 0.30
N ALA A 46 1.21 5.89 -0.46
CA ALA A 46 0.22 6.84 0.08
C ALA A 46 -1.03 6.15 0.64
N MET A 47 -1.27 4.87 0.32
CA MET A 47 -2.43 4.12 0.83
C MET A 47 -2.17 3.62 2.25
N ASN A 48 -3.20 3.64 3.10
CA ASN A 48 -3.12 2.98 4.40
C ASN A 48 -3.01 1.45 4.23
N MET A 49 -2.59 0.75 5.29
CA MET A 49 -2.39 -0.71 5.25
C MET A 49 -3.64 -1.50 4.85
N ALA A 50 -4.84 -1.03 5.23
CA ALA A 50 -6.08 -1.73 4.92
C ALA A 50 -6.42 -1.65 3.42
N ASP A 51 -6.22 -0.48 2.81
CA ASP A 51 -6.46 -0.28 1.37
C ASP A 51 -5.45 -1.06 0.53
N ARG A 52 -4.18 -1.09 0.95
CA ARG A 52 -3.12 -1.89 0.28
C ARG A 52 -3.44 -3.39 0.31
N GLU A 53 -3.84 -3.90 1.48
CA GLU A 53 -4.23 -5.30 1.64
C GLU A 53 -5.48 -5.65 0.82
N MET A 54 -6.47 -4.75 0.76
CA MET A 54 -7.66 -4.93 -0.06
C MET A 54 -7.28 -5.07 -1.55
N LEU A 55 -6.41 -4.19 -2.05
CA LEU A 55 -5.99 -4.22 -3.44
C LEU A 55 -5.19 -5.49 -3.77
N ASN A 56 -4.30 -5.93 -2.89
CA ASN A 56 -3.56 -7.18 -3.04
C ASN A 56 -4.50 -8.39 -3.17
N ARG A 57 -5.51 -8.48 -2.29
CA ARG A 57 -6.52 -9.54 -2.36
C ARG A 57 -7.31 -9.47 -3.66
N TYR A 58 -7.77 -8.29 -4.04
CA TYR A 58 -8.51 -8.08 -5.28
C TYR A 58 -7.71 -8.52 -6.52
N LEU A 59 -6.42 -8.18 -6.61
CA LEU A 59 -5.56 -8.54 -7.74
C LEU A 59 -5.28 -10.04 -7.81
N ALA A 60 -5.29 -10.74 -6.66
CA ALA A 60 -5.14 -12.20 -6.60
C ALA A 60 -6.40 -12.98 -7.07
N LEU A 61 -7.55 -12.32 -7.23
CA LEU A 61 -8.79 -12.98 -7.62
C LEU A 61 -8.83 -13.36 -9.12
N PRO A 62 -9.51 -14.47 -9.48
CA PRO A 62 -9.91 -14.76 -10.84
C PRO A 62 -10.66 -13.60 -11.50
N LEU A 63 -10.57 -13.50 -12.82
CA LEU A 63 -11.16 -12.37 -13.58
C LEU A 63 -12.67 -12.21 -13.33
N ASN A 64 -13.39 -13.33 -13.17
CA ASN A 64 -14.83 -13.32 -12.95
C ASN A 64 -15.19 -12.71 -11.58
N GLU A 65 -14.45 -13.06 -10.54
CA GLU A 65 -14.63 -12.52 -9.19
C GLU A 65 -14.25 -11.03 -9.13
N ARG A 66 -13.18 -10.63 -9.84
CA ARG A 66 -12.82 -9.20 -9.99
C ARG A 66 -13.93 -8.38 -10.65
N LYS A 67 -14.70 -8.97 -11.58
CA LYS A 67 -15.86 -8.29 -12.19
C LYS A 67 -16.93 -8.01 -11.13
N THR A 68 -17.30 -9.01 -10.33
CA THR A 68 -18.28 -8.86 -9.25
C THR A 68 -17.86 -7.78 -8.25
N VAL A 69 -16.60 -7.79 -7.81
CA VAL A 69 -16.09 -6.77 -6.87
C VAL A 69 -16.23 -5.36 -7.46
N ARG A 70 -15.88 -5.16 -8.74
CA ARG A 70 -16.03 -3.86 -9.42
C ARG A 70 -17.49 -3.40 -9.48
N GLU A 71 -18.42 -4.30 -9.76
CA GLU A 71 -19.86 -3.98 -9.79
C GLU A 71 -20.37 -3.52 -8.42
N VAL A 72 -19.95 -4.20 -7.34
CA VAL A 72 -20.29 -3.81 -5.97
C VAL A 72 -19.74 -2.43 -5.62
N VAL A 73 -18.47 -2.14 -5.95
CA VAL A 73 -17.87 -0.82 -5.71
C VAL A 73 -18.66 0.27 -6.44
N VAL A 74 -18.99 0.06 -7.72
CA VAL A 74 -19.80 1.00 -8.51
C VAL A 74 -21.16 1.26 -7.85
N ALA A 75 -21.87 0.21 -7.44
CA ALA A 75 -23.18 0.33 -6.80
C ALA A 75 -23.10 1.12 -5.48
N LEU A 76 -22.08 0.85 -4.65
CA LEU A 76 -21.86 1.57 -3.39
C LEU A 76 -21.49 3.04 -3.63
N SER A 77 -20.67 3.35 -4.63
CA SER A 77 -20.34 4.73 -5.01
C SER A 77 -21.58 5.52 -5.43
N MET A 78 -22.44 4.92 -6.26
CA MET A 78 -23.70 5.54 -6.67
C MET A 78 -24.63 5.80 -5.48
N ALA A 79 -24.75 4.81 -4.58
CA ALA A 79 -25.56 4.95 -3.37
C ALA A 79 -25.04 6.05 -2.43
N ALA A 80 -23.72 6.21 -2.30
CA ALA A 80 -23.11 7.27 -1.51
C ALA A 80 -23.42 8.67 -2.09
N VAL A 81 -23.32 8.83 -3.41
CA VAL A 81 -23.65 10.08 -4.11
C VAL A 81 -25.14 10.42 -3.98
N ALA A 82 -26.03 9.42 -4.01
CA ALA A 82 -27.46 9.63 -3.81
C ALA A 82 -27.76 10.12 -2.38
N LYS A 83 -27.10 9.54 -1.37
CA LYS A 83 -27.25 9.96 0.03
C LYS A 83 -26.77 11.39 0.29
N SER A 84 -25.73 11.86 -0.41
CA SER A 84 -25.23 13.23 -0.23
C SER A 84 -26.10 14.32 -0.88
N LYS A 85 -27.09 13.94 -1.71
CA LYS A 85 -28.03 14.87 -2.35
C LYS A 85 -29.36 15.03 -1.60
N THR A 86 -29.59 14.24 -0.56
CA THR A 86 -30.79 14.30 0.29
C THR A 86 -30.48 15.08 1.54
#